data_AF-A0AB38HBS7-F1
#
_entry.id   AF-A0AB38HBS7-F1
#
_cell.length_a   1.000
_cell.length_b   1.000
_cell.length_c   1.000
_cell.angle_alpha   90.00
_cell.angle_beta   90.00
_cell.angle_gamma   90.00
#
_symmetry.space_group_name_H-M   'P 1'
#
loop_
_entity.id
_entity.type
_entity.pdbx_description
1 polymer ?
#
loop_
_entity_poly.entity_id
_entity_poly.type
_entity_poly.pdbx_seq_one_letter_code
_entity_poly.pdbx_strand_id
1 'polypeptide(L)'
;MDLPHFHRDKETYQELLSELDEQGIDDATRVREFIGIVAPAKSGWTTLRIGELKSMLLLAINDLGGALDWANWTLTVFTAERANYYRCLINSIELFLDKTRDPQQYRMVFDKMYGQSAVDFAWNAIQGGNPFYDLLADDENLTQFSAHQKLLAAYEKLQKAKRENWCE
;
A
#
# COMPACT_ATOMS: atom_id res chain seq x y z
N MET A 1 8.78 4.78 8.95
CA MET A 1 7.74 4.42 7.95
C MET A 1 8.10 5.08 6.62
N ASP A 2 8.98 4.45 5.86
CA ASP A 2 9.61 5.07 4.68
C ASP A 2 9.15 4.43 3.35
N LEU A 3 8.27 3.42 3.42
CA LEU A 3 7.79 2.68 2.25
C LEU A 3 7.18 3.60 1.17
N PRO A 4 6.30 4.58 1.50
CA PRO A 4 5.69 5.43 0.48
C PRO A 4 6.67 6.34 -0.27
N HIS A 5 7.88 6.59 0.26
CA HIS A 5 8.90 7.38 -0.43
C HIS A 5 9.59 6.63 -1.56
N PHE A 6 9.43 5.30 -1.65
CA PHE A 6 9.99 4.48 -2.74
C PHE A 6 11.48 4.76 -3.01
N HIS A 7 12.31 4.80 -1.96
CA HIS A 7 13.75 5.09 -2.05
C HIS A 7 14.66 3.89 -1.79
N ARG A 8 14.09 2.70 -1.57
CA ARG A 8 14.86 1.49 -1.23
C ARG A 8 15.16 0.66 -2.48
N ASP A 9 16.24 -0.11 -2.42
CA ASP A 9 16.58 -1.05 -3.47
C ASP A 9 15.61 -2.24 -3.49
N LYS A 10 15.52 -2.90 -4.64
CA LYS A 10 14.63 -4.06 -4.84
C LYS A 10 14.90 -5.19 -3.85
N GLU A 11 16.17 -5.38 -3.46
CA GLU A 11 16.58 -6.39 -2.49
C GLU A 11 15.91 -6.16 -1.13
N THR A 12 15.84 -4.92 -0.66
CA THR A 12 15.15 -4.58 0.61
C THR A 12 13.65 -4.91 0.55
N TYR A 13 13.00 -4.68 -0.59
CA TYR A 13 11.58 -5.02 -0.75
C TYR A 13 11.37 -6.54 -0.81
N GLN A 14 12.30 -7.29 -1.38
CA GLN A 14 12.27 -8.74 -1.43
C GLN A 14 12.50 -9.37 -0.05
N GLU A 15 13.44 -8.83 0.73
CA GLU A 15 13.66 -9.24 2.13
C GLU A 15 12.39 -8.99 2.95
N LEU A 16 11.79 -7.80 2.85
CA LEU A 16 10.55 -7.48 3.55
C LEU A 16 9.40 -8.42 3.16
N LEU A 17 9.27 -8.76 1.87
CA LEU A 17 8.26 -9.71 1.40
C LEU A 17 8.48 -11.10 2.03
N SER A 18 9.74 -11.55 2.07
CA SER A 18 10.12 -12.84 2.65
C SER A 18 9.84 -12.89 4.16
N GLU A 19 10.16 -11.81 4.89
CA GLU A 19 9.85 -11.69 6.32
C GLU A 19 8.34 -11.74 6.58
N LEU A 20 7.52 -11.09 5.73
CA LEU A 20 6.06 -11.12 5.87
C LEU A 20 5.50 -12.54 5.66
N ASP A 21 6.06 -13.32 4.74
CA ASP A 21 5.68 -14.70 4.51
C ASP A 21 6.16 -15.63 5.63
N GLU A 22 7.40 -15.46 6.11
CA GLU A 22 7.98 -16.24 7.21
C GLU A 22 7.24 -16.03 8.54
N GLN A 23 6.78 -14.81 8.81
CA GLN A 23 5.99 -14.51 10.00
C GLN A 23 4.59 -15.14 9.97
N GLY A 24 4.14 -15.68 8.82
CA GLY A 24 2.86 -16.37 8.69
C GLY A 24 1.66 -15.46 9.00
N ILE A 25 1.79 -14.16 8.70
CA ILE A 25 0.75 -13.17 8.97
C ILE A 25 -0.42 -13.43 8.03
N ASP A 26 -1.65 -13.45 8.55
CA ASP A 26 -2.86 -13.57 7.73
C ASP A 26 -2.94 -12.38 6.75
N ASP A 27 -3.06 -12.68 5.45
CA ASP A 27 -3.12 -11.70 4.37
C ASP A 27 -4.31 -10.76 4.48
N ALA A 28 -5.39 -11.20 5.14
CA ALA A 28 -6.57 -10.39 5.44
C ALA A 28 -6.33 -9.38 6.57
N THR A 29 -5.24 -9.50 7.33
CA THR A 29 -4.91 -8.59 8.43
C THR A 29 -4.73 -7.17 7.91
N ARG A 30 -5.27 -6.19 8.63
CA ARG A 30 -5.05 -4.78 8.28
C ARG A 30 -3.67 -4.36 8.75
N VAL A 31 -2.89 -3.74 7.84
CA VAL A 31 -1.54 -3.28 8.15
C VAL A 31 -1.55 -2.32 9.35
N ARG A 32 -2.53 -1.41 9.41
CA ARG A 32 -2.67 -0.46 10.54
C ARG A 32 -2.84 -1.13 11.90
N GLU A 33 -3.51 -2.29 11.94
CA GLU A 33 -3.74 -3.05 13.17
C GLU A 33 -2.47 -3.82 13.55
N PHE A 34 -1.77 -4.35 12.55
CA PHE A 34 -0.50 -5.07 12.73
C PHE A 34 0.61 -4.17 13.31
N ILE A 35 0.82 -2.98 12.76
CA ILE A 35 1.86 -2.04 13.22
C ILE A 35 1.38 -1.07 14.33
N GLY A 36 0.11 -1.17 14.75
CA GLY A 36 -0.44 -0.39 15.85
C GLY A 36 -0.63 1.11 15.57
N ILE A 37 -1.01 1.49 14.35
CA ILE A 37 -1.14 2.92 13.96
C ILE A 37 -2.59 3.33 13.76
N VAL A 38 -2.86 4.61 14.03
CA VAL A 38 -4.19 5.20 13.83
C VAL A 38 -4.17 6.01 12.53
N ALA A 39 -4.54 5.35 11.43
CA ALA A 39 -4.58 5.94 10.09
C ALA A 39 -5.48 7.20 10.02
N PRO A 40 -5.15 8.20 9.18
CA PRO A 40 -6.01 9.35 8.93
C PRO A 40 -7.35 8.91 8.32
N ALA A 41 -8.44 9.59 8.69
CA ALA A 41 -9.74 9.33 8.09
C ALA A 41 -9.67 9.60 6.57
N LYS A 42 -10.12 8.64 5.75
CA LYS A 42 -10.10 8.65 4.28
C LYS A 42 -8.71 8.48 3.62
N SER A 43 -7.73 7.92 4.32
CA SER A 43 -6.45 7.50 3.71
C SER A 43 -6.47 6.02 3.36
N GLY A 44 -5.70 5.63 2.33
CA GLY A 44 -5.50 4.23 1.97
C GLY A 44 -4.99 3.34 3.09
N TRP A 45 -4.26 3.90 4.06
CA TRP A 45 -3.84 3.22 5.29
C TRP A 45 -4.99 2.64 6.12
N THR A 46 -6.21 3.16 5.97
CA THR A 46 -7.39 2.67 6.71
C THR A 46 -7.83 1.29 6.24
N THR A 47 -7.71 1.03 4.94
CA THR A 47 -8.14 -0.20 4.28
C THR A 47 -6.99 -1.12 3.90
N LEU A 48 -5.74 -0.64 3.98
CA LEU A 48 -4.54 -1.39 3.60
C LEU A 48 -4.45 -2.73 4.34
N ARG A 49 -4.35 -3.81 3.57
CA ARG A 49 -4.16 -5.19 4.08
C ARG A 49 -2.79 -5.74 3.73
N ILE A 50 -2.39 -6.80 4.41
CA ILE A 50 -1.09 -7.46 4.19
C ILE A 50 -1.01 -8.00 2.75
N GLY A 51 -2.06 -8.66 2.23
CA GLY A 51 -2.05 -9.13 0.83
C GLY A 51 -1.98 -7.99 -0.21
N GLU A 52 -2.60 -6.84 0.09
CA GLU A 52 -2.50 -5.64 -0.75
C GLU A 52 -1.06 -5.11 -0.76
N LEU A 53 -0.42 -5.07 0.41
CA LEU A 53 0.97 -4.66 0.57
C LEU A 53 1.92 -5.62 -0.18
N LYS A 54 1.69 -6.94 -0.14
CA LYS A 54 2.46 -7.92 -0.91
C LYS A 54 2.40 -7.63 -2.42
N SER A 55 1.22 -7.31 -2.95
CA SER A 55 1.07 -6.88 -4.36
C SER A 55 1.93 -5.65 -4.68
N MET A 56 1.91 -4.63 -3.81
CA MET A 56 2.72 -3.42 -4.01
C MET A 56 4.24 -3.70 -3.93
N LEU A 57 4.68 -4.57 -3.03
CA LEU A 57 6.08 -4.98 -2.92
C LEU A 57 6.54 -5.78 -4.15
N LEU A 58 5.69 -6.65 -4.68
CA LEU A 58 5.97 -7.40 -5.90
C LEU A 58 6.09 -6.48 -7.12
N LEU A 59 5.25 -5.46 -7.21
CA LEU A 59 5.42 -4.39 -8.22
C LEU A 59 6.75 -3.65 -8.05
N ALA A 60 7.16 -3.35 -6.80
CA ALA A 60 8.44 -2.67 -6.54
C ALA A 60 9.66 -3.45 -7.06
N ILE A 61 9.62 -4.78 -6.98
CA ILE A 61 10.71 -5.64 -7.49
C ILE A 61 10.57 -5.99 -8.98
N ASN A 62 9.55 -5.45 -9.67
CA ASN A 62 9.14 -5.79 -11.05
C ASN A 62 8.69 -7.24 -11.25
N ASP A 63 8.22 -7.92 -10.19
CA ASP A 63 7.54 -9.22 -10.32
C ASP A 63 6.06 -9.01 -10.61
N LEU A 64 5.78 -8.81 -11.90
CA LEU A 64 4.41 -8.59 -12.39
C LEU A 64 3.52 -9.83 -12.22
N GLY A 65 4.10 -11.03 -12.26
CA GLY A 65 3.34 -12.28 -12.12
C GLY A 65 2.79 -12.43 -10.71
N GLY A 66 3.67 -12.33 -9.71
CA GLY A 66 3.25 -12.36 -8.31
C GLY A 66 2.34 -11.18 -7.96
N ALA A 67 2.65 -9.98 -8.47
CA ALA A 67 1.83 -8.80 -8.25
C ALA A 67 0.37 -8.99 -8.73
N LEU A 68 0.18 -9.65 -9.88
CA LEU A 68 -1.13 -9.96 -10.46
C LEU A 68 -1.95 -10.88 -9.55
N ASP A 69 -1.35 -11.95 -9.03
CA ASP A 69 -2.03 -12.90 -8.16
C ASP A 69 -2.54 -12.20 -6.89
N TRP A 70 -1.68 -11.41 -6.25
CA TRP A 70 -2.06 -10.64 -5.06
C TRP A 70 -3.04 -9.50 -5.37
N ALA A 71 -2.95 -8.87 -6.55
CA ALA A 71 -3.91 -7.85 -6.98
C ALA A 71 -5.31 -8.45 -7.20
N ASN A 72 -5.38 -9.66 -7.77
CA ASN A 72 -6.63 -10.42 -7.92
C ASN A 72 -7.22 -10.80 -6.56
N TRP A 73 -6.41 -11.31 -5.65
CA TRP A 73 -6.84 -11.60 -4.28
C TRP A 73 -7.39 -10.34 -3.61
N THR A 74 -6.66 -9.23 -3.71
CA THR A 74 -7.03 -7.91 -3.18
C THR A 74 -8.42 -7.51 -3.69
N LEU A 75 -8.68 -7.55 -5.00
CA LEU A 75 -9.96 -7.16 -5.59
C LEU A 75 -11.19 -7.86 -4.98
N THR A 76 -11.05 -9.10 -4.49
CA THR A 76 -12.14 -9.83 -3.85
C THR A 76 -12.56 -9.26 -2.49
N VAL A 77 -11.70 -8.43 -1.87
CA VAL A 77 -11.83 -7.99 -0.47
C VAL A 77 -12.23 -6.50 -0.34
N PHE A 78 -12.14 -5.68 -1.40
CA PHE A 78 -12.37 -4.22 -1.33
C PHE A 78 -13.75 -3.72 -1.75
N THR A 79 -14.06 -2.49 -1.32
CA THR A 79 -15.21 -1.68 -1.72
C THR A 79 -15.07 -1.16 -3.17
N ALA A 80 -16.19 -0.73 -3.76
CA ALA A 80 -16.31 -0.41 -5.19
C ALA A 80 -15.34 0.67 -5.71
N GLU A 81 -14.97 1.67 -4.90
CA GLU A 81 -14.09 2.77 -5.33
C GLU A 81 -12.63 2.31 -5.51
N ARG A 82 -12.05 1.60 -4.53
CA ARG A 82 -10.70 1.02 -4.64
C ARG A 82 -10.64 -0.14 -5.63
N ALA A 83 -11.74 -0.87 -5.78
CA ALA A 83 -11.86 -1.92 -6.78
C ALA A 83 -11.62 -1.41 -8.21
N ASN A 84 -11.95 -0.15 -8.52
CA ASN A 84 -11.70 0.42 -9.85
C ASN A 84 -10.19 0.51 -10.16
N TYR A 85 -9.39 1.01 -9.22
CA TYR A 85 -7.93 1.06 -9.37
C TYR A 85 -7.34 -0.34 -9.52
N TYR A 86 -7.73 -1.28 -8.66
CA TYR A 86 -7.21 -2.65 -8.75
C TYR A 86 -7.62 -3.37 -10.04
N ARG A 87 -8.83 -3.13 -10.57
CA ARG A 87 -9.22 -3.61 -11.91
C ARG A 87 -8.34 -3.01 -13.01
N CYS A 88 -8.04 -1.71 -12.91
CA CYS A 88 -7.13 -1.05 -13.83
C CYS A 88 -5.73 -1.68 -13.77
N LEU A 89 -5.22 -1.90 -12.55
CA LEU A 89 -3.91 -2.50 -12.30
C LEU A 89 -3.82 -3.92 -12.86
N ILE A 90 -4.79 -4.79 -12.55
CA ILE A 90 -4.86 -6.17 -13.04
C ILE A 90 -4.83 -6.21 -14.57
N ASN A 91 -5.75 -5.49 -15.22
CA ASN A 91 -5.83 -5.48 -16.68
C ASN A 91 -4.60 -4.85 -17.33
N SER A 92 -3.95 -3.88 -16.65
CA SER A 92 -2.71 -3.30 -17.12
C SER A 92 -1.57 -4.33 -17.01
N ILE A 93 -1.43 -5.03 -15.88
CA ILE A 93 -0.41 -6.07 -15.72
C ILE A 93 -0.59 -7.17 -16.78
N GLU A 94 -1.82 -7.65 -16.99
CA GLU A 94 -2.12 -8.65 -18.04
C GLU A 94 -1.70 -8.16 -19.43
N LEU A 95 -1.98 -6.89 -19.74
CA LEU A 95 -1.60 -6.27 -21.01
C LEU A 95 -0.07 -6.15 -21.17
N PHE A 96 0.65 -5.84 -20.09
CA PHE A 96 2.12 -5.74 -20.11
C PHE A 96 2.81 -7.12 -20.12
N LEU A 97 2.16 -8.16 -19.61
CA LEU A 97 2.61 -9.54 -19.70
C LEU A 97 2.35 -10.16 -21.09
N ASP A 98 1.31 -9.69 -21.80
CA ASP A 98 0.98 -10.12 -23.15
C ASP A 98 1.98 -9.56 -24.19
N LYS A 99 2.85 -10.43 -24.70
CA LYS A 99 3.87 -10.08 -25.71
C LYS A 99 3.30 -9.85 -27.12
N THR A 100 2.01 -10.13 -27.34
CA THR A 100 1.37 -10.02 -28.66
C THR A 100 0.68 -8.69 -28.90
N ARG A 101 0.47 -7.90 -27.83
CA ARG A 101 -0.26 -6.63 -27.86
C ARG A 101 0.67 -5.48 -27.52
N ASP A 102 0.47 -4.33 -28.15
CA ASP A 102 1.17 -3.10 -27.80
C ASP A 102 0.33 -2.33 -26.76
N PRO A 103 0.83 -2.15 -25.51
CA PRO A 103 0.09 -1.46 -24.47
C PRO A 103 -0.37 -0.06 -24.90
N GLN A 104 0.43 0.67 -25.68
CA GLN A 104 0.09 2.05 -26.07
C GLN A 104 -1.20 2.15 -26.88
N GLN A 105 -1.52 1.12 -27.67
CA GLN A 105 -2.74 1.09 -28.49
C GLN A 105 -4.01 1.03 -27.63
N TYR A 106 -3.91 0.54 -26.40
CA TYR A 106 -5.03 0.38 -25.49
C TYR A 106 -5.14 1.52 -24.47
N ARG A 107 -4.15 2.42 -24.38
CA ARG A 107 -4.13 3.53 -23.40
C ARG A 107 -5.43 4.33 -23.40
N MET A 108 -5.91 4.70 -24.58
CA MET A 108 -7.14 5.49 -24.73
C MET A 108 -8.39 4.77 -24.20
N VAL A 109 -8.44 3.44 -24.29
CA VAL A 109 -9.56 2.63 -23.78
C VAL A 109 -9.49 2.56 -22.26
N PHE A 110 -8.30 2.32 -21.72
CA PHE A 110 -8.06 2.30 -20.28
C PHE A 110 -8.41 3.64 -19.63
N ASP A 111 -7.99 4.76 -20.24
CA ASP A 111 -8.29 6.10 -19.72
C ASP A 111 -9.80 6.37 -19.64
N LYS A 112 -10.58 5.85 -20.60
CA LYS A 112 -12.04 5.98 -20.62
C LYS A 112 -12.73 5.04 -19.61
N MET A 113 -12.18 3.85 -19.38
CA MET A 113 -12.78 2.87 -18.47
C MET A 113 -12.47 3.15 -17.00
N TYR A 114 -11.23 3.52 -16.69
CA TYR A 114 -10.73 3.63 -15.32
C TYR A 114 -10.43 5.07 -14.89
N GLY A 115 -10.31 6.00 -15.85
CA GLY A 115 -9.90 7.38 -15.61
C GLY A 115 -8.38 7.55 -15.72
N GLN A 116 -7.94 8.66 -16.34
CA GLN A 116 -6.54 8.95 -16.62
C GLN A 116 -5.64 8.82 -15.38
N SER A 117 -6.04 9.40 -14.25
CA SER A 117 -5.23 9.36 -13.02
C SER A 117 -4.94 7.94 -12.52
N ALA A 118 -5.90 7.02 -12.63
CA ALA A 118 -5.70 5.63 -12.20
C ALA A 118 -4.78 4.87 -13.16
N VAL A 119 -4.93 5.11 -14.47
CA VAL A 119 -4.11 4.49 -15.51
C VAL A 119 -2.68 4.97 -15.45
N ASP A 120 -2.48 6.29 -15.32
CA ASP A 120 -1.16 6.91 -15.17
C ASP A 120 -0.40 6.29 -14.00
N PHE A 121 -1.06 6.15 -12.84
CA PHE A 121 -0.45 5.57 -11.66
C PHE A 121 -0.14 4.08 -11.85
N ALA A 122 -1.10 3.29 -12.34
CA ALA A 122 -0.91 1.85 -12.55
C ALA A 122 0.22 1.56 -13.54
N TRP A 123 0.28 2.28 -14.66
CA TRP A 123 1.32 2.07 -15.67
C TRP A 123 2.69 2.53 -15.18
N ASN A 124 2.76 3.63 -14.42
CA ASN A 124 3.99 4.06 -13.79
C ASN A 124 4.51 2.99 -12.80
N ALA A 125 3.64 2.44 -11.95
CA ALA A 125 3.99 1.36 -11.02
C ALA A 125 4.52 0.11 -11.74
N ILE A 126 3.87 -0.31 -12.83
CA ILE A 126 4.30 -1.47 -13.64
C ILE A 126 5.66 -1.24 -14.30
N GLN A 127 5.97 0.00 -14.66
CA GLN A 127 7.23 0.37 -15.31
C GLN A 127 8.38 0.63 -14.31
N GLY A 128 8.21 0.27 -13.03
CA GLY A 128 9.21 0.43 -11.98
C GLY A 128 9.16 1.77 -11.26
N GLY A 129 8.08 2.54 -11.43
CA GLY A 129 7.76 3.69 -10.61
C GLY A 129 7.16 3.29 -9.26
N ASN A 130 6.69 4.28 -8.49
CA ASN A 130 6.16 4.06 -7.14
C ASN A 130 4.87 3.21 -7.15
N PRO A 131 4.84 2.01 -6.54
CA PRO A 131 3.68 1.13 -6.52
C PRO A 131 2.72 1.40 -5.35
N PHE A 132 3.07 2.29 -4.42
CA PHE A 132 2.32 2.57 -3.19
C PHE A 132 1.14 3.51 -3.45
N TYR A 133 0.06 2.98 -4.03
CA TYR A 133 -1.15 3.75 -4.37
C TYR A 133 -1.91 4.24 -3.13
N ASP A 134 -2.25 5.54 -3.13
CA ASP A 134 -3.12 6.16 -2.10
C ASP A 134 -2.58 6.00 -0.66
N LEU A 135 -1.26 5.80 -0.54
CA LEU A 135 -0.54 5.78 0.71
C LEU A 135 0.11 7.15 0.93
N LEU A 136 -0.39 7.86 1.95
CA LEU A 136 0.23 9.10 2.39
C LEU A 136 1.63 8.78 2.91
N ALA A 137 2.63 9.40 2.29
CA ALA A 137 3.99 9.43 2.80
C ALA A 137 4.04 10.36 4.00
N ASP A 138 4.60 9.87 5.11
CA ASP A 138 4.82 10.66 6.31
C ASP A 138 6.15 10.24 6.92
N ASP A 139 6.68 11.11 7.77
CA ASP A 139 7.91 10.87 8.50
C ASP A 139 7.69 9.89 9.66
N GLU A 140 8.77 9.39 10.27
CA GLU A 140 8.71 8.49 11.44
C GLU A 140 7.92 9.09 12.61
N ASN A 141 7.80 10.41 12.63
CA ASN A 141 7.03 11.19 13.59
C ASN A 141 5.51 11.14 13.37
N LEU A 142 5.00 10.54 12.28
CA LEU A 142 3.57 10.39 11.98
C LEU A 142 2.80 11.73 12.07
N THR A 143 3.40 12.80 11.56
CA THR A 143 2.91 14.18 11.70
C THR A 143 1.56 14.41 11.03
N GLN A 144 1.29 13.72 9.92
CA GLN A 144 0.05 13.72 9.17
C GLN A 144 -1.01 12.77 9.76
N PHE A 145 -0.63 11.85 10.65
CA PHE A 145 -1.55 10.99 11.40
C PHE A 145 -2.14 11.73 12.60
N SER A 146 -2.95 12.76 12.35
CA SER A 146 -3.53 13.62 13.39
C SER A 146 -4.27 12.88 14.51
N ALA A 147 -4.90 11.74 14.19
CA ALA A 147 -5.55 10.89 15.19
C ALA A 147 -4.54 10.15 16.09
N HIS A 148 -3.42 9.68 15.51
CA HIS A 148 -2.32 9.09 16.27
C HIS A 148 -1.62 10.13 17.14
N GLN A 149 -1.39 11.34 16.64
CA GLN A 149 -0.86 12.45 17.44
C GLN A 149 -1.73 12.79 18.64
N LYS A 150 -3.06 12.78 18.48
CA LYS A 150 -3.99 12.96 19.61
C LYS A 150 -3.89 11.82 20.64
N LEU A 151 -3.70 10.58 20.18
CA LEU A 151 -3.48 9.44 21.07
C LEU A 151 -2.17 9.60 21.84
N LEU A 152 -1.08 9.98 21.17
CA LEU A 152 0.21 10.24 21.82
C LEU A 152 0.12 11.39 22.82
N ALA A 153 -0.56 12.49 22.49
CA ALA A 153 -0.79 13.60 23.42
C ALA A 153 -1.62 13.19 24.65
N ALA A 154 -2.60 12.30 24.49
CA ALA A 154 -3.34 11.73 25.62
C ALA A 154 -2.46 10.80 26.46
N TYR A 155 -1.64 9.97 25.81
CA TYR A 155 -0.70 9.07 26.47
C TYR A 155 0.37 9.85 27.24
N GLU A 156 0.89 10.95 26.69
CA GLU A 156 1.89 11.80 27.32
C GLU A 156 1.37 12.41 28.64
N LYS A 157 0.09 12.81 28.69
CA LYS A 157 -0.56 13.25 29.93
C LYS A 157 -0.56 12.16 31.00
N LEU A 158 -0.85 10.92 30.62
CA LEU A 158 -0.81 9.77 31.52
C LEU A 158 0.63 9.43 31.94
N GLN A 159 1.60 9.53 31.04
CA GLN A 159 3.01 9.30 31.37
C GLN A 159 3.56 10.38 32.30
N LYS A 160 3.14 11.63 32.13
CA LYS A 160 3.44 12.70 33.07
C LYS A 160 2.86 12.40 34.46
N ALA A 161 1.57 12.05 34.53
CA ALA A 161 0.93 11.66 35.78
C ALA A 161 1.57 10.42 36.43
N LYS A 162 2.01 9.43 35.63
CA LYS A 162 2.77 8.28 36.14
C LYS A 162 4.11 8.73 36.73
N ARG A 163 4.92 9.51 36.01
CA ARG A 163 6.21 10.01 36.53
C ARG A 163 6.05 10.81 37.82
N GLU A 164 4.97 11.57 37.94
CA GLU A 164 4.66 12.36 39.13
C GLU A 164 4.18 11.49 40.32
N ASN A 165 3.54 10.35 40.05
CA ASN A 165 2.99 9.44 41.08
C ASN A 165 3.78 8.13 41.28
N TRP A 166 4.90 7.91 40.58
CA TRP A 166 5.73 6.69 40.69
C TRP A 166 6.81 6.78 41.80
N CYS A 167 6.64 7.71 42.75
CA CYS A 167 7.40 7.75 43.99
C CYS A 167 6.46 7.45 45.17
N GLU A 168 6.08 6.18 45.30
CA GLU A 168 5.74 5.51 46.57
C GLU A 168 6.34 4.10 46.56
#